data_AF-A0A1G1HLZ6-F1
#
_entry.id   AF-A0A1G1HLZ6-F1
#
_cell.length_a   1.000
_cell.length_b   1.000
_cell.length_c   1.000
_cell.angle_alpha   90.00
_cell.angle_beta   90.00
_cell.angle_gamma   90.00
#
_symmetry.space_group_name_H-M   'P 1'
#
loop_
_entity.id
_entity.type
_entity.pdbx_description
1 polymer ?
#
loop_
_entity_poly.entity_id
_entity_poly.type
_entity_poly.pdbx_seq_one_letter_code
_entity_poly.pdbx_strand_id
1 'polypeptide(L)' 'MAQYIITHIGGAQPSIPEEGKQHFAKYKEWLSSLGDSAVSPANPFKNTSKVNSDGTVTTGSKTSMSGYTMQF' A
#
# COMPACT_ATOMS: atom_id res chain seq x y z
N MET A 1 -5.14 -0.42 -23.25
CA MET A 1 -3.86 -0.63 -22.52
C MET A 1 -4.15 -1.53 -21.34
N ALA A 2 -3.18 -2.37 -20.95
CA ALA A 2 -3.32 -3.14 -19.72
C ALA A 2 -3.35 -2.19 -18.51
N GLN A 3 -3.81 -2.68 -17.37
CA GLN A 3 -3.71 -1.93 -16.12
C GLN A 3 -3.07 -2.86 -15.09
N TYR A 4 -2.16 -2.30 -14.31
CA TYR A 4 -1.39 -3.03 -13.32
C TYR A 4 -1.64 -2.45 -11.93
N ILE A 5 -1.60 -3.32 -10.93
CA ILE A 5 -1.68 -2.95 -9.53
C ILE A 5 -0.39 -3.40 -8.84
N ILE A 6 0.33 -2.44 -8.27
CA ILE A 6 1.44 -2.72 -7.35
C ILE A 6 0.85 -2.76 -5.95
N THR A 7 0.79 -3.96 -5.36
CA THR A 7 0.28 -4.16 -4.01
C THR A 7 1.41 -4.13 -2.99
N HIS A 8 1.23 -3.33 -1.94
CA HIS A 8 2.19 -3.23 -0.84
C HIS A 8 1.81 -4.22 0.26
N ILE A 9 2.72 -5.13 0.61
CA ILE A 9 2.51 -6.16 1.64
C ILE A 9 3.62 -6.05 2.68
N GLY A 10 3.25 -5.97 3.96
CA GLY A 10 4.20 -5.87 5.06
C GLY A 10 4.87 -4.50 5.17
N GLY A 11 6.12 -4.51 5.64
CA GLY A 11 6.89 -3.32 6.00
C GLY A 11 7.16 -3.25 7.50
N ALA A 12 8.37 -2.81 7.86
CA ALA A 12 8.70 -2.51 9.25
C ALA A 12 8.24 -1.09 9.55
N GLN A 13 7.38 -0.94 10.56
CA GLN A 13 7.07 0.38 11.07
C GLN A 13 8.36 0.96 11.69
N PRO A 14 8.83 2.13 11.23
CA PRO A 14 10.04 2.74 11.78
C PRO A 14 9.87 2.99 13.28
N SER A 15 10.87 2.61 14.06
CA SER A 15 10.84 2.74 15.52
C SER A 15 11.10 4.19 15.97
N ILE A 16 11.79 4.97 15.13
CA ILE A 16 12.09 6.38 15.40
C ILE A 16 11.63 7.31 14.27
N PRO A 17 11.22 8.56 14.58
CA PRO A 17 10.68 9.49 13.59
C PRO A 17 11.62 9.80 12.42
N GLU A 18 12.93 9.82 12.66
CA GLU A 18 13.93 10.16 11.65
C GLU A 18 14.04 9.08 10.57
N GLU A 19 14.08 7.81 10.97
CA GLU A 19 14.02 6.68 10.04
C GLU A 19 12.73 6.72 9.20
N GLY A 20 11.60 7.07 9.82
CA GLY A 20 10.33 7.21 9.12
C GLY A 20 10.33 8.31 8.07
N LYS A 21 10.95 9.46 8.35
CA LYS A 21 11.11 10.55 7.38
C LYS A 21 11.98 10.13 6.20
N GLN A 22 13.11 9.47 6.47
CA GLN A 22 14.03 9.01 5.41
C GLN A 22 13.38 7.94 4.53
N HIS A 23 12.68 6.98 5.13
CA HIS A 23 11.93 5.98 4.39
C HIS A 23 10.83 6.62 3.53
N PHE A 24 10.08 7.58 4.09
CA PHE A 24 9.04 8.29 3.35
C PHE A 24 9.59 9.15 2.21
N ALA A 25 10.78 9.75 2.38
CA ALA A 25 11.46 10.47 1.30
C ALA A 25 11.80 9.55 0.12
N LYS A 26 12.44 8.40 0.40
CA LYS A 26 12.74 7.37 -0.62
C LYS A 26 11.48 6.85 -1.31
N TYR A 27 10.42 6.61 -0.53
CA TYR A 27 9.13 6.19 -1.09
C TYR A 27 8.55 7.24 -2.04
N LYS A 28 8.61 8.53 -1.68
CA LYS A 28 8.17 9.62 -2.56
C LYS A 28 9.00 9.73 -3.83
N GLU A 29 10.32 9.57 -3.74
CA GLU A 29 11.20 9.58 -4.92
C GLU A 29 10.88 8.42 -5.88
N TRP A 30 10.72 7.21 -5.34
CA TRP A 30 10.27 6.06 -6.12
C TRP A 30 8.90 6.30 -6.76
N LEU A 31 7.96 6.86 -6.01
CA LEU A 31 6.61 7.11 -6.53
C LEU A 31 6.63 8.14 -7.66
N SER A 32 7.45 9.18 -7.54
CA SER A 32 7.67 10.17 -8.59
C SER A 32 8.36 9.58 -9.82
N SER A 33 9.24 8.58 -9.65
CA SER A 33 9.94 7.96 -10.79
C SER A 33 9.02 7.12 -11.70
N LEU A 34 7.82 6.76 -11.22
CA LEU A 34 6.79 6.11 -12.03
C LEU A 34 6.18 7.06 -13.08
N GLY A 35 6.29 8.37 -12.87
CA GLY A 35 5.81 9.40 -13.79
C GLY A 35 4.33 9.24 -14.15
N ASP A 36 4.02 9.50 -15.43
CA ASP A 36 2.66 9.47 -15.97
C ASP A 36 2.04 8.06 -15.99
N SER A 37 2.84 7.02 -15.74
CA SER A 37 2.34 5.65 -15.64
C SER A 37 1.53 5.45 -14.36
N ALA A 38 1.79 6.21 -13.29
CA ALA A 38 1.09 6.10 -12.01
C ALA A 38 -0.24 6.87 -12.01
N VAL A 39 -1.30 6.20 -12.43
CA VAL A 39 -2.68 6.71 -12.46
C VAL A 39 -3.20 7.04 -11.08
N SER A 40 -2.86 6.19 -10.11
CA SER A 40 -3.28 6.34 -8.72
C SER A 40 -2.10 5.98 -7.81
N PRO A 41 -1.27 6.97 -7.45
CA PRO A 41 0.08 6.72 -6.95
C PRO A 41 0.11 6.15 -5.52
N ALA A 42 -0.77 6.57 -4.61
CA ALA A 42 -0.73 6.10 -3.22
C ALA A 42 -2.12 5.89 -2.61
N ASN A 43 -2.55 4.62 -2.49
CA ASN A 43 -3.84 4.25 -1.90
C ASN A 43 -3.64 3.34 -0.69
N PRO A 44 -3.50 3.91 0.53
CA PRO A 44 -3.38 3.13 1.75
C PRO A 44 -4.73 2.51 2.13
N PHE A 45 -4.70 1.26 2.59
CA PHE A 45 -5.84 0.61 3.20
C PHE A 45 -5.89 0.93 4.70
N LYS A 46 -6.99 1.53 5.13
CA LYS A 46 -7.31 1.75 6.55
C LYS A 46 -8.52 0.91 6.93
N ASN A 47 -8.58 0.48 8.19
CA ASN A 47 -9.73 -0.24 8.76
C ASN A 47 -10.16 -1.46 7.92
N THR A 48 -9.19 -2.30 7.53
CA THR A 48 -9.48 -3.48 6.72
C THR A 48 -10.41 -4.45 7.47
N SER A 49 -11.25 -5.14 6.71
CA SER A 49 -12.14 -6.18 7.22
C SER A 49 -12.06 -7.39 6.29
N LYS A 50 -12.09 -8.58 6.88
CA LYS A 50 -12.07 -9.85 6.17
C LYS A 50 -13.45 -10.49 6.27
N VAL A 51 -14.03 -10.81 5.11
CA VAL A 51 -15.22 -11.65 4.99
C VAL A 51 -14.75 -13.11 4.92
N ASN A 52 -15.21 -13.95 5.85
CA ASN A 52 -14.87 -15.37 5.90
C ASN A 52 -15.81 -16.18 4.98
N SER A 53 -15.45 -17.44 4.72
CA SER A 53 -16.24 -18.34 3.86
C SER A 53 -17.64 -18.65 4.41
N ASP A 54 -17.85 -18.48 5.71
CA ASP A 54 -19.15 -18.62 6.38
C ASP A 54 -19.98 -17.31 6.38
N GLY A 55 -19.47 -16.25 5.73
CA GLY A 55 -20.11 -14.94 5.66
C GLY A 55 -19.87 -14.04 6.88
N THR A 56 -19.17 -14.49 7.91
CA THR A 56 -18.83 -13.64 9.06
C THR A 56 -17.77 -12.59 8.69
N VAL A 57 -17.82 -11.44 9.36
CA VAL A 57 -16.86 -10.34 9.15
C VAL A 57 -15.96 -10.22 10.38
N THR A 58 -14.65 -10.19 10.15
CA THR A 58 -13.65 -9.98 11.20
C THR A 58 -12.76 -8.79 10.85
N THR A 59 -12.42 -7.99 11.84
CA THR A 59 -11.50 -6.85 11.68
C THR A 59 -10.11 -7.32 11.24
N GLY A 60 -9.49 -6.57 10.34
CA GLY A 60 -8.15 -6.80 9.80
C GLY A 60 -8.15 -7.51 8.44
N SER A 61 -6.95 -7.86 7.97
CA SER A 61 -6.72 -8.60 6.74
C SER A 61 -5.79 -9.78 6.99
N LYS A 62 -6.06 -10.94 6.36
CA LYS A 62 -5.16 -12.10 6.40
C LYS A 62 -3.90 -11.89 5.56
N THR A 63 -3.98 -11.10 4.50
CA THR A 63 -2.86 -10.88 3.57
C THR A 63 -1.91 -9.79 4.02
N SER A 64 -2.25 -9.02 5.06
CA SER A 64 -1.48 -7.88 5.56
C SER A 64 -1.13 -6.84 4.47
N MET A 65 -1.97 -6.75 3.42
CA MET A 65 -1.87 -5.70 2.41
C MET A 65 -2.10 -4.34 3.08
N SER A 66 -1.19 -3.40 2.85
CA SER A 66 -1.22 -2.05 3.42
C SER A 66 -1.72 -1.00 2.44
N GLY A 67 -1.75 -1.30 1.13
CA GLY A 67 -2.25 -0.40 0.11
C GLY A 67 -1.84 -0.82 -1.29
N TYR A 68 -2.12 0.04 -2.28
CA TYR A 68 -1.76 -0.20 -3.67
C TYR A 68 -1.46 1.08 -4.47
N THR A 69 -0.80 0.88 -5.60
CA THR A 69 -0.54 1.88 -6.64
C THR A 69 -1.07 1.35 -7.97
N MET A 70 -1.89 2.13 -8.69
CA MET A 70 -2.39 1.75 -10.03
C MET A 70 -1.55 2.34 -11.14
N GLN A 71 -1.32 1.54 -12.18
CA GLN A 71 -0.60 1.92 -13.39
C GLN A 71 -1.31 1.48 -14.68
N PHE A 72 -1.03 2.18 -15.78
CA PHE A 72 -1.40 1.76 -17.16
C PHE A 72 -0.23 1.03 -17.85
#